data_AF-A0A1N6SHU2-F1
#
_entry.id   AF-A0A1N6SHU2-F1
#
_cell.length_a   1.000
_cell.length_b   1.000
_cell.length_c   1.000
_cell.angle_alpha   90.00
_cell.angle_beta   90.00
_cell.angle_gamma   90.00
#
_symmetry.space_group_name_H-M   'P 1'
#
loop_
_entity.id
_entity.type
_entity.pdbx_description
1 polymer ?
#
loop_
_entity_poly.entity_id
_entity_poly.type
_entity_poly.pdbx_seq_one_letter_code
_entity_poly.pdbx_strand_id
1 'polypeptide(L)'
;MSKANLKLTVGFEFELEAPAALLDTSHERLCKAVQELLGAMVLQGMPTVTAKQLGKAGIEVVSHHHHLDVLNTAAAAVPREELVAAGPHLTDDELDQLARRAAGRVPLADVERARFLRRHALALAGEFRMVPCLIGARLNSGKDATLNARLNLTNGSVLVSEQDRQSRLQANQAGLVVAIQGSDVRLPGACAGHTLSGPVIEVALGELAAHRDALVAIWQKSG
;
A
#
# COMPACT_ATOMS: atom_id res chain seq x y z
N MET A 1 -48.83 1.28 2.93
CA MET A 1 -47.86 0.76 3.92
C MET A 1 -46.47 0.96 3.35
N SER A 2 -45.52 1.52 4.10
CA SER A 2 -44.15 1.72 3.63
C SER A 2 -43.43 0.37 3.59
N LYS A 3 -43.01 -0.08 2.42
CA LYS A 3 -42.06 -1.20 2.30
C LYS A 3 -40.68 -0.67 2.72
N ALA A 4 -40.09 -1.29 3.74
CA ALA A 4 -38.71 -1.02 4.16
C ALA A 4 -37.82 -2.17 3.71
N ASN A 5 -36.73 -1.86 3.02
CA ASN A 5 -35.73 -2.85 2.65
C ASN A 5 -34.76 -3.05 3.83
N LEU A 6 -34.60 -4.31 4.25
CA LEU A 6 -33.67 -4.68 5.31
C LEU A 6 -32.43 -5.35 4.71
N LYS A 7 -31.25 -5.06 5.27
CA LYS A 7 -30.01 -5.72 4.91
C LYS A 7 -29.66 -6.76 5.98
N LEU A 8 -29.68 -8.03 5.61
CA LEU A 8 -29.28 -9.15 6.47
C LEU A 8 -27.89 -9.66 6.04
N THR A 9 -27.03 -9.96 7.00
CA THR A 9 -25.75 -10.63 6.77
C THR A 9 -25.61 -11.76 7.77
N VAL A 10 -25.34 -12.97 7.28
CA VAL A 10 -25.12 -14.18 8.07
C VAL A 10 -23.78 -14.76 7.66
N GLY A 11 -22.84 -14.91 8.60
CA GLY A 11 -21.50 -15.42 8.36
C GLY A 11 -21.30 -16.79 8.99
N PHE A 12 -20.58 -17.67 8.27
CA PHE A 12 -20.10 -18.95 8.77
C PHE A 12 -18.60 -18.99 8.55
N GLU A 13 -17.85 -19.43 9.55
CA GLU A 13 -16.41 -19.62 9.48
C GLU A 13 -16.10 -21.11 9.65
N PHE A 14 -15.21 -21.62 8.80
CA PHE A 14 -14.85 -23.03 8.78
C PHE A 14 -13.34 -23.14 8.92
N GLU A 15 -12.89 -23.90 9.90
CA GLU A 15 -11.50 -24.35 10.00
C GLU A 15 -11.35 -25.60 9.14
N LEU A 16 -10.47 -25.53 8.13
CA LEU A 16 -10.32 -26.57 7.12
C LEU A 16 -8.93 -27.18 7.19
N GLU A 17 -8.86 -28.51 7.21
CA GLU A 17 -7.63 -29.23 6.90
C GLU A 17 -7.54 -29.42 5.38
N ALA A 18 -6.54 -28.81 4.75
CA ALA A 18 -6.38 -28.81 3.30
C ALA A 18 -5.26 -29.76 2.85
N PRO A 19 -5.43 -30.48 1.72
CA PRO A 19 -4.34 -31.24 1.10
C PRO A 19 -3.16 -30.34 0.72
N ALA A 20 -1.94 -30.88 0.76
CA ALA A 20 -0.71 -30.14 0.45
C ALA A 20 -0.75 -29.42 -0.91
N ALA A 21 -1.44 -29.99 -1.90
CA ALA A 21 -1.62 -29.40 -3.23
C ALA A 21 -2.28 -28.01 -3.24
N LEU A 22 -3.00 -27.63 -2.18
CA LEU A 22 -3.64 -26.32 -2.06
C LEU A 22 -2.77 -25.29 -1.32
N LEU A 23 -1.71 -25.71 -0.63
CA LEU A 23 -0.92 -24.85 0.26
C LEU A 23 -0.02 -23.86 -0.51
N ASP A 24 0.53 -24.30 -1.64
CA ASP A 24 1.46 -23.49 -2.46
C ASP A 24 0.77 -22.76 -3.61
N THR A 25 -0.53 -22.47 -3.46
CA THR A 25 -1.31 -21.75 -4.47
C THR A 25 -1.52 -20.29 -4.09
N SER A 26 -1.61 -19.41 -5.09
CA SER A 26 -2.02 -18.04 -4.83
C SER A 26 -3.45 -18.01 -4.27
N HIS A 27 -3.76 -17.01 -3.45
CA HIS A 27 -5.09 -16.84 -2.86
C HIS A 27 -6.23 -16.88 -3.89
N GLU A 28 -6.04 -16.28 -5.07
CA GLU A 28 -7.04 -16.32 -6.15
C GLU A 28 -7.30 -17.75 -6.65
N ARG A 29 -6.24 -18.54 -6.85
CA ARG A 29 -6.35 -19.94 -7.27
C ARG A 29 -6.97 -20.80 -6.17
N LEU A 30 -6.62 -20.53 -4.92
CA LEU A 30 -7.20 -21.21 -3.75
C LEU A 30 -8.70 -20.96 -3.66
N CYS A 31 -9.13 -19.69 -3.72
CA CYS A 31 -10.54 -19.32 -3.74
C CYS A 31 -11.28 -19.98 -4.90
N LYS A 32 -10.69 -19.97 -6.11
CA LYS A 32 -11.30 -20.63 -7.28
C LYS A 32 -11.46 -22.14 -7.08
N ALA A 33 -10.42 -22.82 -6.60
CA ALA A 33 -10.46 -24.26 -6.35
C ALA A 33 -11.51 -24.61 -5.29
N VAL A 34 -11.59 -23.85 -4.19
CA VAL A 34 -12.60 -24.06 -3.15
C VAL A 34 -14.01 -23.75 -3.68
N GLN A 35 -14.18 -22.72 -4.50
CA GLN A 35 -15.45 -22.42 -5.15
C GLN A 35 -15.95 -23.58 -6.02
N GLU A 36 -15.06 -24.17 -6.81
CA GLU A 36 -15.35 -25.32 -7.65
C GLU A 36 -15.74 -26.56 -6.81
N LEU A 37 -15.04 -26.79 -5.68
CA LEU A 37 -15.34 -27.88 -4.76
C LEU A 37 -16.68 -27.71 -4.03
N LEU A 38 -17.02 -26.50 -3.59
CA LEU A 38 -18.32 -26.21 -2.95
C LEU A 38 -19.49 -26.33 -3.94
N GLY A 39 -19.25 -25.95 -5.19
CA GLY A 39 -20.21 -26.10 -6.29
C GLY A 39 -21.51 -25.32 -6.12
N ALA A 40 -22.46 -25.57 -7.04
CA ALA A 40 -23.75 -24.87 -7.05
C ALA A 40 -24.61 -25.20 -5.81
N MET A 41 -24.43 -26.37 -5.20
CA MET A 41 -25.22 -26.82 -4.06
C MET A 41 -25.09 -25.86 -2.87
N VAL A 42 -23.87 -25.43 -2.53
CA VAL A 42 -23.65 -24.50 -1.43
C VAL A 42 -23.97 -23.07 -1.85
N LEU A 43 -23.49 -22.64 -3.02
CA LEU A 43 -23.62 -21.26 -3.48
C LEU A 43 -25.06 -20.84 -3.80
N GLN A 44 -25.90 -21.77 -4.26
CA GLN A 44 -27.32 -21.51 -4.53
C GLN A 44 -28.25 -22.04 -3.43
N GLY A 45 -27.85 -23.08 -2.69
CA GLY A 45 -28.68 -23.67 -1.64
C GLY A 45 -28.94 -22.71 -0.47
N MET A 46 -27.91 -21.97 -0.04
CA MET A 46 -28.04 -21.02 1.08
C MET A 46 -29.05 -19.90 0.83
N PRO A 47 -29.03 -19.21 -0.33
CA PRO A 47 -30.09 -18.27 -0.72
C PRO A 47 -31.48 -18.92 -0.72
N THR A 48 -31.63 -20.13 -1.27
CA THR A 48 -32.93 -20.83 -1.35
C THR A 48 -33.50 -21.15 0.03
N VAL A 49 -32.69 -21.67 0.94
CA VAL A 49 -33.12 -21.98 2.31
C VAL A 49 -33.50 -20.70 3.06
N THR A 50 -32.69 -19.65 2.93
CA THR A 50 -32.96 -18.34 3.56
C THR A 50 -34.29 -17.76 3.07
N ALA A 51 -34.50 -17.72 1.76
CA ALA A 51 -35.76 -17.24 1.16
C ALA A 51 -36.97 -18.06 1.63
N LYS A 52 -36.83 -19.39 1.71
CA LYS A 52 -37.91 -20.27 2.19
C LYS A 52 -38.27 -20.01 3.66
N GLN A 53 -37.29 -19.80 4.54
CA GLN A 53 -37.57 -19.56 5.95
C GLN A 53 -38.14 -18.16 6.21
N LEU A 54 -37.55 -17.13 5.58
CA LEU A 54 -38.04 -15.75 5.69
C LEU A 54 -39.43 -15.58 5.05
N GLY A 55 -39.70 -16.29 3.95
CA GLY A 55 -41.01 -16.28 3.28
C GLY A 55 -42.16 -16.78 4.16
N LYS A 56 -41.90 -17.68 5.13
CA LYS A 56 -42.92 -18.11 6.13
C LYS A 56 -43.41 -16.96 7.00
N ALA A 57 -42.59 -15.92 7.16
CA ALA A 57 -42.92 -14.69 7.89
C ALA A 57 -43.32 -13.53 6.96
N GLY A 58 -43.53 -13.80 5.65
CA GLY A 58 -43.90 -12.78 4.67
C GLY A 58 -42.73 -11.87 4.24
N ILE A 59 -41.49 -12.25 4.53
CA ILE A 59 -40.29 -11.50 4.12
C ILE A 59 -39.75 -12.09 2.82
N GLU A 60 -39.66 -11.25 1.79
CA GLU A 60 -39.17 -11.62 0.47
C GLU A 60 -37.68 -11.27 0.29
N VAL A 61 -36.90 -12.20 -0.24
CA VAL A 61 -35.50 -11.94 -0.63
C VAL A 61 -35.48 -11.38 -2.05
N VAL A 62 -35.15 -10.10 -2.18
CA VAL A 62 -35.16 -9.39 -3.48
C VAL A 62 -33.84 -9.49 -4.25
N SER A 63 -32.73 -9.73 -3.55
CA SER A 63 -31.41 -9.94 -4.16
C SER A 63 -30.48 -10.64 -3.17
N HIS A 64 -29.43 -11.28 -3.68
CA HIS A 64 -28.36 -11.85 -2.88
C HIS A 64 -27.02 -11.70 -3.59
N HIS A 65 -25.95 -11.62 -2.81
CA HIS A 65 -24.57 -11.68 -3.27
C HIS A 65 -23.84 -12.65 -2.35
N HIS A 66 -22.95 -13.47 -2.89
CA HIS A 66 -22.07 -14.31 -2.09
C HIS A 66 -20.66 -13.75 -2.14
N HIS A 67 -19.95 -13.90 -1.03
CA HIS A 67 -18.53 -13.59 -0.91
C HIS A 67 -17.84 -14.86 -0.44
N LEU A 68 -16.85 -15.33 -1.20
CA LEU A 68 -16.00 -16.43 -0.82
C LEU A 68 -14.59 -15.87 -0.59
N ASP A 69 -14.04 -16.19 0.57
CA ASP A 69 -12.68 -15.84 0.96
C ASP A 69 -12.05 -17.08 1.62
N VAL A 70 -10.88 -17.47 1.15
CA VAL A 70 -10.13 -18.61 1.69
C VAL A 70 -8.72 -18.17 2.00
N LEU A 71 -8.36 -18.24 3.27
CA LEU A 71 -7.06 -17.83 3.77
C LEU A 71 -6.22 -19.06 4.09
N ASN A 72 -5.02 -19.14 3.51
CA ASN A 72 -4.01 -20.07 3.98
C ASN A 72 -3.41 -19.53 5.28
N THR A 73 -3.86 -20.05 6.42
CA THR A 73 -3.37 -19.68 7.76
C THR A 73 -1.97 -20.21 8.06
N ALA A 74 -1.50 -21.21 7.31
CA ALA A 74 -0.14 -21.74 7.39
C ALA A 74 0.85 -20.99 6.48
N ALA A 75 0.39 -20.00 5.70
CA ALA A 75 1.26 -19.23 4.82
C ALA A 75 2.34 -18.49 5.63
N ALA A 76 3.56 -18.49 5.10
CA ALA A 76 4.67 -17.78 5.73
C ALA A 76 4.35 -16.28 5.85
N ALA A 77 4.71 -15.71 7.00
CA ALA A 77 4.61 -14.27 7.21
C ALA A 77 5.50 -13.52 6.21
N VAL A 78 5.03 -12.35 5.76
CA VAL A 78 5.83 -11.47 4.89
C VAL A 78 7.00 -10.92 5.71
N PRO A 79 8.26 -11.06 5.25
CA PRO A 79 9.42 -10.49 5.90
C PRO A 79 9.29 -8.98 6.10
N ARG A 80 9.74 -8.48 7.25
CA ARG A 80 9.64 -7.05 7.59
C ARG A 80 10.35 -6.15 6.58
N GLU A 81 11.50 -6.58 6.07
CA GLU A 81 12.27 -5.85 5.06
C GLU A 81 11.46 -5.59 3.78
N GLU A 82 10.65 -6.56 3.35
CA GLU A 82 9.78 -6.40 2.18
C GLU A 82 8.62 -5.45 2.45
N LEU A 83 8.06 -5.47 3.66
CA LEU A 83 7.02 -4.52 4.09
C LEU A 83 7.58 -3.09 4.12
N VAL A 84 8.79 -2.91 4.64
CA VAL A 84 9.49 -1.61 4.67
C VAL A 84 9.81 -1.13 3.25
N ALA A 85 10.29 -2.02 2.37
CA ALA A 85 10.55 -1.68 0.97
C ALA A 85 9.27 -1.24 0.23
N ALA A 86 8.13 -1.89 0.51
CA ALA A 86 6.84 -1.53 -0.07
C ALA A 86 6.24 -0.24 0.52
N GLY A 87 6.43 -0.02 1.83
CA GLY A 87 5.82 1.07 2.58
C GLY A 87 6.81 1.82 3.47
N PRO A 88 7.84 2.48 2.92
CA PRO A 88 8.85 3.16 3.74
C PRO A 88 8.31 4.38 4.50
N HIS A 89 7.10 4.83 4.18
CA HIS A 89 6.40 5.91 4.87
C HIS A 89 5.55 5.43 6.05
N LEU A 90 5.29 4.12 6.15
CA LEU A 90 4.40 3.56 7.16
C LEU A 90 5.08 3.56 8.53
N THR A 91 4.30 3.78 9.59
CA THR A 91 4.71 3.57 10.99
C THR A 91 4.77 2.08 11.32
N ASP A 92 5.27 1.72 12.51
CA ASP A 92 5.39 0.31 12.90
C ASP A 92 4.03 -0.37 13.01
N ASP A 93 3.08 0.31 13.64
CA ASP A 93 1.70 -0.17 13.75
C ASP A 93 1.05 -0.37 12.38
N GLU A 94 1.38 0.49 11.42
CA GLU A 94 0.89 0.40 10.05
C GLU A 94 1.57 -0.72 9.26
N LEU A 95 2.87 -0.95 9.46
CA LEU A 95 3.55 -2.12 8.91
C LEU A 95 2.94 -3.42 9.44
N ASP A 96 2.59 -3.47 10.72
CA ASP A 96 1.91 -4.61 11.31
C ASP A 96 0.49 -4.79 10.75
N GLN A 97 -0.23 -3.70 10.50
CA GLN A 97 -1.51 -3.75 9.79
C GLN A 97 -1.36 -4.25 8.35
N LEU A 98 -0.30 -3.83 7.63
CA LEU A 98 0.01 -4.31 6.30
C LEU A 98 0.32 -5.81 6.31
N ALA A 99 1.14 -6.28 7.27
CA ALA A 99 1.45 -7.69 7.45
C ALA A 99 0.18 -8.53 7.63
N ARG A 100 -0.73 -8.09 8.52
CA ARG A 100 -2.02 -8.75 8.75
C ARG A 100 -2.90 -8.79 7.51
N ARG A 101 -2.98 -7.70 6.74
CA ARG A 101 -3.78 -7.63 5.50
C ARG A 101 -3.20 -8.49 4.37
N ALA A 102 -1.89 -8.70 4.38
CA ALA A 102 -1.17 -9.45 3.36
C ALA A 102 -1.10 -10.95 3.66
N ALA A 103 -1.21 -11.35 4.93
CA ALA A 103 -1.12 -12.75 5.36
C ALA A 103 -2.02 -13.68 4.53
N GLY A 104 -1.43 -14.75 3.98
CA GLY A 104 -2.15 -15.74 3.15
C GLY A 104 -2.67 -15.22 1.79
N ARG A 105 -2.41 -13.96 1.42
CA ARG A 105 -2.95 -13.29 0.22
C ARG A 105 -1.90 -12.81 -0.77
N VAL A 106 -0.63 -12.78 -0.36
CA VAL A 106 0.47 -12.28 -1.19
C VAL A 106 0.70 -13.18 -2.41
N PRO A 107 0.77 -12.62 -3.63
CA PRO A 107 1.16 -13.37 -4.82
C PRO A 107 2.54 -14.02 -4.68
N LEU A 108 2.75 -15.15 -5.36
CA LEU A 108 4.01 -15.89 -5.31
C LEU A 108 5.10 -15.27 -6.19
N ALA A 109 4.74 -14.57 -7.27
CA ALA A 109 5.69 -13.97 -8.19
C ALA A 109 6.22 -12.63 -7.66
N ASP A 110 7.54 -12.45 -7.61
CA ASP A 110 8.21 -11.30 -6.97
C ASP A 110 7.69 -9.93 -7.44
N VAL A 111 7.51 -9.74 -8.74
CA VAL A 111 7.04 -8.47 -9.30
C VAL A 111 5.59 -8.17 -8.89
N GLU A 112 4.73 -9.20 -8.88
CA GLU A 112 3.33 -9.05 -8.47
C GLU A 112 3.22 -8.87 -6.96
N ARG A 113 4.06 -9.57 -6.19
CA ARG A 113 4.21 -9.44 -4.74
C ARG A 113 4.61 -8.02 -4.35
N ALA A 114 5.63 -7.46 -4.97
CA ALA A 114 6.07 -6.08 -4.72
C ALA A 114 4.94 -5.07 -5.04
N ARG A 115 4.27 -5.23 -6.18
CA ARG A 115 3.12 -4.38 -6.57
C ARG A 115 1.94 -4.52 -5.62
N PHE A 116 1.63 -5.73 -5.19
CA PHE A 116 0.57 -6.03 -4.22
C PHE A 116 0.84 -5.31 -2.90
N LEU A 117 2.00 -5.57 -2.29
CA LEU A 117 2.39 -4.97 -1.02
C LEU A 117 2.40 -3.44 -1.12
N ARG A 118 2.94 -2.90 -2.21
CA ARG A 118 2.98 -1.45 -2.44
C ARG A 118 1.59 -0.83 -2.51
N ARG A 119 0.68 -1.45 -3.27
CA ARG A 119 -0.72 -0.98 -3.39
C ARG A 119 -1.42 -1.00 -2.04
N HIS A 120 -1.23 -2.07 -1.26
CA HIS A 120 -1.84 -2.18 0.07
C HIS A 120 -1.22 -1.21 1.09
N ALA A 121 0.08 -0.92 1.00
CA ALA A 121 0.73 0.11 1.80
C ALA A 121 0.13 1.50 1.52
N LEU A 122 0.02 1.87 0.24
CA LEU A 122 -0.57 3.15 -0.18
C LEU A 122 -2.04 3.30 0.20
N ALA A 123 -2.79 2.19 0.19
CA ALA A 123 -4.19 2.19 0.63
C ALA A 123 -4.34 2.32 2.15
N LEU A 124 -3.30 2.00 2.93
CA LEU A 124 -3.31 2.11 4.38
C LEU A 124 -3.06 3.54 4.84
N ALA A 125 -2.09 4.23 4.23
CA ALA A 125 -1.76 5.62 4.48
C ALA A 125 -1.57 6.37 3.16
N GLY A 126 -2.68 6.85 2.59
CA GLY A 126 -2.69 7.58 1.31
C GLY A 126 -2.34 9.07 1.41
N GLU A 127 -2.06 9.57 2.61
CA GLU A 127 -1.68 10.95 2.85
C GLU A 127 -0.22 11.23 2.48
N PHE A 128 0.08 12.50 2.20
CA PHE A 128 1.46 12.92 1.93
C PHE A 128 2.23 13.16 3.22
N ARG A 129 3.17 12.26 3.51
CA ARG A 129 4.05 12.38 4.68
C ARG A 129 5.31 13.14 4.29
N MET A 130 5.36 14.41 4.69
CA MET A 130 6.36 15.36 4.21
C MET A 130 7.36 15.72 5.30
N VAL A 131 8.64 15.42 5.09
CA VAL A 131 9.73 15.87 5.97
C VAL A 131 10.46 17.07 5.36
N PRO A 132 10.85 18.07 6.18
CA PRO A 132 11.63 19.20 5.69
C PRO A 132 13.04 18.77 5.29
N CYS A 133 13.55 19.28 4.16
CA CYS A 133 14.86 18.93 3.64
C CYS A 133 15.53 20.11 2.92
N LEU A 134 16.85 20.01 2.77
CA LEU A 134 17.67 20.88 1.95
C LEU A 134 18.22 20.11 0.76
N ILE A 135 18.20 20.72 -0.42
CA ILE A 135 18.76 20.15 -1.64
C ILE A 135 20.10 20.81 -1.91
N GLY A 136 21.17 20.03 -1.86
CA GLY A 136 22.47 20.44 -2.40
C GLY A 136 22.56 20.07 -3.88
N ALA A 137 22.64 21.07 -4.75
CA ALA A 137 22.65 20.88 -6.19
C ALA A 137 23.44 21.98 -6.92
N ARG A 138 23.68 21.80 -8.21
CA ARG A 138 24.29 22.78 -9.11
C ARG A 138 23.23 23.42 -10.02
N LEU A 139 23.29 24.74 -10.16
CA LEU A 139 22.49 25.52 -11.10
C LEU A 139 23.00 25.36 -12.53
N ASN A 140 22.17 25.66 -13.52
CA ASN A 140 22.58 25.71 -14.94
C ASN A 140 23.72 26.72 -15.20
N SER A 141 23.91 27.71 -14.32
CA SER A 141 25.03 28.64 -14.38
C SER A 141 26.36 28.03 -13.91
N GLY A 142 26.36 26.78 -13.43
CA GLY A 142 27.52 26.08 -12.88
C GLY A 142 27.81 26.37 -11.40
N LYS A 143 27.05 27.28 -10.77
CA LYS A 143 27.19 27.58 -9.33
C LYS A 143 26.47 26.55 -8.47
N ASP A 144 27.07 26.21 -7.33
CA ASP A 144 26.42 25.38 -6.34
C ASP A 144 25.33 26.19 -5.60
N ALA A 145 24.23 25.52 -5.28
CA ALA A 145 23.05 26.10 -4.63
C ALA A 145 22.50 25.14 -3.58
N THR A 146 21.91 25.73 -2.54
CA THR A 146 21.13 25.00 -1.54
C THR A 146 19.70 25.49 -1.58
N LEU A 147 18.74 24.59 -1.83
CA LEU A 147 17.32 24.95 -1.93
C LEU A 147 16.53 24.38 -0.76
N ASN A 148 15.57 25.15 -0.25
CA ASN A 148 14.63 24.66 0.75
C ASN A 148 13.54 23.81 0.07
N ALA A 149 13.25 22.64 0.64
CA ALA A 149 12.27 21.73 0.09
C ALA A 149 11.61 20.85 1.16
N ARG A 150 10.64 20.04 0.72
CA ARG A 150 10.07 18.96 1.53
C ARG A 150 10.12 17.65 0.74
N LEU A 151 10.61 16.60 1.36
CA LEU A 151 10.62 15.25 0.81
C LEU A 151 9.33 14.51 1.18
N ASN A 152 8.67 13.95 0.18
CA ASN A 152 7.51 13.10 0.35
C ASN A 152 7.94 11.64 0.58
N LEU A 153 7.78 11.15 1.80
CA LEU A 153 8.13 9.77 2.15
C LEU A 153 7.26 8.75 1.42
N THR A 154 6.05 9.14 1.01
CA THR A 154 5.09 8.24 0.37
C THR A 154 5.61 7.81 -1.00
N ASN A 155 6.15 8.71 -1.82
CA ASN A 155 6.54 8.43 -3.21
C ASN A 155 7.97 8.86 -3.60
N GLY A 156 8.72 9.50 -2.71
CA GLY A 156 10.08 9.98 -2.97
C GLY A 156 10.17 11.32 -3.70
N SER A 157 9.05 11.97 -4.04
CA SER A 157 9.08 13.28 -4.70
C SER A 157 9.55 14.38 -3.74
N VAL A 158 10.38 15.28 -4.23
CA VAL A 158 10.84 16.45 -3.46
C VAL A 158 10.15 17.72 -3.98
N LEU A 159 9.46 18.42 -3.09
CA LEU A 159 8.75 19.66 -3.38
C LEU A 159 9.59 20.85 -2.96
N VAL A 160 10.12 21.58 -3.94
CA VAL A 160 10.90 22.81 -3.71
C VAL A 160 10.00 23.96 -3.26
N SER A 161 10.50 24.73 -2.29
CA SER A 161 9.81 25.90 -1.75
C SER A 161 9.56 26.96 -2.83
N GLU A 162 8.51 27.76 -2.67
CA GLU A 162 8.10 28.74 -3.68
C GLU A 162 9.19 29.75 -4.05
N GLN A 163 10.00 30.13 -3.07
CA GLN A 163 11.12 31.07 -3.23
C GLN A 163 12.19 30.51 -4.17
N ASP A 164 12.35 29.18 -4.19
CA ASP A 164 13.41 28.48 -4.91
C ASP A 164 12.91 27.82 -6.21
N ARG A 165 11.61 27.85 -6.52
CA ARG A 165 11.03 27.18 -7.71
C ARG A 165 11.59 27.69 -9.04
N GLN A 166 12.00 28.95 -9.10
CA GLN A 166 12.59 29.55 -10.30
C GLN A 166 14.06 29.16 -10.51
N SER A 167 14.70 28.51 -9.52
CA SER A 167 16.07 28.02 -9.63
C SER A 167 16.18 26.92 -10.68
N ARG A 168 16.88 27.23 -11.78
CA ARG A 168 17.17 26.27 -12.84
C ARG A 168 18.38 25.42 -12.45
N LEU A 169 18.12 24.23 -11.91
CA LEU A 169 19.11 23.20 -11.63
C LEU A 169 19.59 22.54 -12.92
N GLN A 170 20.82 22.03 -12.89
CA GLN A 170 21.32 21.16 -13.95
C GLN A 170 20.56 19.81 -13.90
N ALA A 171 19.96 19.42 -15.02
CA ALA A 171 19.33 18.12 -15.18
C ALA A 171 20.38 17.01 -15.17
N ASN A 172 20.03 15.82 -14.65
CA ASN A 172 20.89 14.64 -14.61
C ASN A 172 22.28 14.87 -13.99
N GLN A 173 22.40 15.83 -13.07
CA GLN A 173 23.65 16.04 -12.35
C GLN A 173 23.98 14.86 -11.45
N ALA A 174 25.24 14.43 -11.46
CA ALA A 174 25.72 13.42 -10.52
C ALA A 174 25.90 14.05 -9.13
N GLY A 175 25.44 13.36 -8.09
CA GLY A 175 25.67 13.78 -6.69
C GLY A 175 24.72 14.85 -6.15
N LEU A 176 23.49 14.98 -6.68
CA LEU A 176 22.46 15.76 -6.00
C LEU A 176 22.13 15.09 -4.65
N VAL A 177 22.17 15.87 -3.57
CA VAL A 177 21.95 15.36 -2.21
C VAL A 177 20.70 16.00 -1.62
N VAL A 178 19.82 15.17 -1.07
CA VAL A 178 18.67 15.58 -0.27
C VAL A 178 19.01 15.35 1.20
N ALA A 179 19.35 16.42 1.91
CA ALA A 179 19.69 16.38 3.33
C ALA A 179 18.44 16.64 4.18
N ILE A 180 18.11 15.72 5.09
CA ILE A 180 16.90 15.82 5.91
C ILE A 180 17.17 16.73 7.10
N GLN A 181 16.36 17.78 7.25
CA GLN A 181 16.55 18.75 8.32
C GLN A 181 16.30 18.10 9.69
N GLY A 182 17.17 18.40 10.66
CA GLY A 182 17.10 17.79 11.99
C GLY A 182 17.71 16.38 12.08
N SER A 183 18.49 15.95 11.09
CA SER A 183 19.23 14.68 11.12
C SER A 183 20.50 14.70 10.27
N ASP A 184 21.31 13.66 10.41
CA ASP A 184 22.49 13.42 9.56
C ASP A 184 22.17 12.65 8.26
N VAL A 185 20.88 12.35 8.01
CA VAL A 185 20.46 11.58 6.83
C VAL A 185 20.65 12.41 5.56
N ARG A 186 21.41 11.85 4.62
CA ARG A 186 21.67 12.42 3.30
C ARG A 186 21.34 11.39 2.24
N LEU A 187 20.30 11.65 1.46
CA LEU A 187 19.80 10.73 0.45
C LEU A 187 20.27 11.16 -0.94
N PRO A 188 20.70 10.23 -1.80
CA PRO A 188 20.94 10.55 -3.19
C PRO A 188 19.61 10.89 -3.87
N GLY A 189 19.58 12.02 -4.56
CA GLY A 189 18.44 12.42 -5.37
C GLY A 189 18.80 12.50 -6.85
N ALA A 190 17.78 12.46 -7.70
CA ALA A 190 17.91 12.66 -9.13
C ALA A 190 17.04 13.85 -9.57
N CYS A 191 17.56 14.70 -10.45
CA CYS A 191 16.82 15.78 -11.09
C CYS A 191 16.44 15.36 -12.51
N ALA A 192 15.18 14.99 -12.73
CA ALA A 192 14.67 14.54 -14.02
C ALA A 192 14.41 15.69 -15.01
N GLY A 193 14.48 16.94 -14.54
CA GLY A 193 14.31 18.14 -15.35
C GLY A 193 13.55 19.24 -14.63
N HIS A 194 12.89 20.10 -15.40
CA HIS A 194 12.11 21.23 -14.91
C HIS A 194 10.72 21.23 -15.51
N THR A 195 9.73 21.54 -14.68
CA THR A 195 8.37 21.82 -15.10
C THR A 195 8.05 23.29 -14.82
N LEU A 196 6.84 23.73 -15.20
CA LEU A 196 6.33 25.06 -14.88
C LEU A 196 6.30 25.35 -13.37
N SER A 197 6.20 24.32 -12.53
CA SER A 197 6.18 24.42 -11.07
C SER A 197 7.54 24.27 -10.41
N GLY A 198 8.63 24.10 -11.17
CA GLY A 198 10.00 24.03 -10.67
C GLY A 198 10.74 22.73 -11.04
N PRO A 199 11.91 22.47 -10.43
CA PRO A 199 12.69 21.25 -10.67
C PRO A 199 11.92 20.01 -10.21
N VAL A 200 12.02 18.94 -11.00
CA VAL A 200 11.48 17.62 -10.67
C VAL A 200 12.60 16.80 -10.05
N ILE A 201 12.53 16.64 -8.73
CA ILE A 201 13.55 15.94 -7.95
C ILE A 201 12.90 14.73 -7.27
N GLU A 202 13.57 13.59 -7.35
CA GLU A 202 13.09 12.34 -6.78
C GLU A 202 14.20 11.63 -6.01
N VAL A 203 13.80 10.95 -4.93
CA VAL A 203 14.62 10.02 -4.16
C VAL A 203 14.05 8.61 -4.38
N ALA A 204 14.91 7.63 -4.66
CA ALA A 204 14.46 6.27 -4.88
C ALA A 204 13.83 5.67 -3.61
N LEU A 205 12.77 4.88 -3.75
CA LEU A 205 12.09 4.26 -2.60
C LEU A 205 13.02 3.34 -1.79
N GLY A 206 14.02 2.72 -2.43
CA GLY A 206 15.03 1.91 -1.74
C GLY A 206 15.86 2.73 -0.74
N GLU A 207 16.17 3.99 -1.07
CA GLU A 207 16.87 4.92 -0.18
C GLU A 207 15.97 5.31 1.00
N LEU A 208 14.67 5.55 0.74
CA LEU A 208 13.71 5.82 1.81
C LEU A 208 13.58 4.63 2.76
N ALA A 209 13.53 3.41 2.21
CA ALA A 209 13.43 2.18 2.98
C ALA A 209 14.67 1.97 3.87
N ALA A 210 15.88 2.19 3.33
CA ALA A 210 17.12 2.07 4.09
C ALA A 210 17.22 3.04 5.28
N HIS A 211 16.57 4.20 5.19
CA HIS A 211 16.58 5.24 6.21
C HIS A 211 15.23 5.41 6.93
N ARG A 212 14.32 4.44 6.79
CA ARG A 212 12.91 4.56 7.18
C ARG A 212 12.70 5.03 8.62
N ASP A 213 13.37 4.41 9.58
CA ASP A 213 13.14 4.69 10.99
C ASP A 213 13.46 6.14 11.36
N ALA A 214 14.58 6.66 10.84
CA ALA A 214 14.96 8.05 11.03
C ALA A 214 13.95 9.01 10.37
N LEU A 215 13.55 8.71 9.12
CA LEU A 215 12.62 9.54 8.35
C LEU A 215 11.23 9.60 8.99
N VAL A 216 10.69 8.46 9.42
CA VAL A 216 9.39 8.37 10.10
C VAL A 216 9.44 9.10 11.44
N ALA A 217 10.52 8.95 12.22
CA ALA A 217 10.68 9.65 13.50
C ALA A 217 10.72 11.18 13.32
N ILE A 218 11.37 11.68 12.25
CA ILE A 218 11.40 13.11 11.94
C ILE A 218 10.02 13.61 11.53
N TRP A 219 9.32 12.85 10.68
CA TRP A 219 7.95 13.18 10.28
C TRP A 219 7.00 13.27 11.49
N GLN A 220 7.03 12.29 12.40
CA GLN A 220 6.19 12.28 13.59
C GLN A 220 6.47 13.44 14.56
N LYS A 221 7.69 14.01 14.53
CA LYS A 221 8.04 15.20 15.32
C LYS A 221 7.70 16.53 14.63
N SER A 222 7.59 16.52 13.30
CA SER A 222 7.42 17.72 12.48
C SER A 222 5.98 17.94 11.99
N GLY A 223 5.13 16.91 12.10
CA GLY A 223 3.68 16.97 11.84
C GLY A 223 2.92 17.42 13.07
#